data_AF-A0A3B8MAG5-F1
#
_entry.id   AF-A0A3B8MAG5-F1
#
_cell.length_a   1.000
_cell.length_b   1.000
_cell.length_c   1.000
_cell.angle_alpha   90.00
_cell.angle_beta   90.00
_cell.angle_gamma   90.00
#
_symmetry.space_group_name_H-M   'P 1'
#
loop_
_entity.id
_entity.type
_entity.pdbx_description
1 polymer ?
#
loop_
_entity_poly.entity_id
_entity_poly.type
_entity_poly.pdbx_seq_one_letter_code
_entity_poly.pdbx_strand_id
1 'polypeptide(L)'
;MSADPKRSLQIDVYGHYLGLRHMRNPIAFARRACGLGLFTWLFLSTAHAYEAIDLSGFRDGIKHWNDKYGRDRADERYAPDQVVQIADNILTYQLEDGGWPKNLDPQLKVSEAELRPLLGRSLSRSTLDNRSTYPQIIYLAQVYTQTKQQKYLKSVERGLGYILAEQRASGGWRGADVDAVTYNDDVMLGVMRLFRDINRGVDHFNWLDEGLRQRVSASLARAIEVTLRCQVVVDGVKTAWGQQHSHDTFEPVKARSYELPAICSAESSGILRFLMEIEDPLPEIVSAIEAGVAWIERAKISGIRIKDIEIDPVRFHNHTTTRDRVVVEDPGAPPIWARYYEVDTNRPFFCNRDGIKVYSLAEVKLERRTGYGWYTGSPSRLLDVDYPAWKARCQSGSM
;
A
#
# COMPACT_ATOMS: atom_id res chain seq x y z
N MET A 1 -55.05 19.97 -20.99
CA MET A 1 -55.13 18.75 -20.15
C MET A 1 -53.71 18.21 -20.05
N SER A 2 -52.95 18.64 -19.03
CA SER A 2 -52.80 17.93 -17.73
C SER A 2 -51.85 16.74 -17.86
N ALA A 3 -50.76 16.56 -17.12
CA ALA A 3 -49.98 17.35 -16.18
C ALA A 3 -48.70 16.52 -15.90
N ASP A 4 -47.55 17.17 -15.73
CA ASP A 4 -46.36 16.65 -15.02
C ASP A 4 -46.66 16.70 -13.50
N PRO A 5 -46.12 15.79 -12.65
CA PRO A 5 -44.92 16.24 -11.91
C PRO A 5 -43.90 15.15 -11.51
N LYS A 6 -42.64 15.58 -11.55
CA LYS A 6 -41.47 15.15 -10.76
C LYS A 6 -41.78 14.74 -9.31
N ARG A 7 -41.11 13.68 -8.83
CA ARG A 7 -40.90 13.41 -7.40
C ARG A 7 -39.41 13.21 -7.10
N SER A 8 -38.87 14.16 -6.34
CA SER A 8 -37.65 14.07 -5.54
C SER A 8 -37.95 13.34 -4.22
N LEU A 9 -37.12 12.38 -3.83
CA LEU A 9 -37.11 11.81 -2.49
C LEU A 9 -35.87 12.31 -1.73
N GLN A 10 -36.11 13.26 -0.84
CA GLN A 10 -35.31 13.51 0.36
C GLN A 10 -35.79 12.54 1.45
N ILE A 11 -34.87 11.93 2.19
CA ILE A 11 -35.17 11.26 3.46
C ILE A 11 -34.20 11.82 4.49
N ASP A 12 -34.76 12.59 5.43
CA ASP A 12 -34.20 12.99 6.72
C ASP A 12 -34.62 11.99 7.80
N VAL A 13 -33.66 11.47 8.58
CA VAL A 13 -33.84 10.88 9.91
C VAL A 13 -32.43 10.74 10.52
N TYR A 14 -32.07 11.07 11.78
CA TYR A 14 -32.76 11.35 13.04
C TYR A 14 -31.87 12.30 13.87
N GLY A 15 -32.50 13.18 14.67
CA GLY A 15 -31.84 13.99 15.69
C GLY A 15 -32.15 13.53 17.13
N HIS A 16 -31.30 14.04 18.03
CA HIS A 16 -31.45 14.25 19.48
C HIS A 16 -31.21 13.10 20.48
N TYR A 17 -30.18 13.31 21.32
CA TYR A 17 -30.35 13.32 22.78
C TYR A 17 -29.51 14.44 23.43
N LEU A 18 -30.17 15.21 24.31
CA LEU A 18 -29.70 16.35 25.10
C LEU A 18 -29.05 15.91 26.42
N GLY A 19 -28.17 16.73 26.98
CA GLY A 19 -27.70 16.54 28.37
C GLY A 19 -26.69 17.54 28.93
N LEU A 20 -26.87 18.86 28.74
CA LEU A 20 -26.12 19.89 29.46
C LEU A 20 -26.71 20.10 30.87
N ARG A 21 -25.87 20.06 31.92
CA ARG A 21 -26.16 20.68 33.22
C ARG A 21 -25.00 21.57 33.65
N HIS A 22 -25.27 22.86 33.67
CA HIS A 22 -24.55 23.86 34.45
C HIS A 22 -24.88 23.70 35.94
N MET A 23 -23.88 23.83 36.82
CA MET A 23 -24.07 24.44 38.14
C MET A 23 -22.88 25.33 38.48
N ARG A 24 -23.22 26.51 39.02
CA ARG A 24 -22.35 27.61 39.44
C ARG A 24 -21.80 27.37 40.86
N ASN A 25 -20.62 27.96 41.12
CA ASN A 25 -20.01 28.24 42.43
C ASN A 25 -20.95 29.01 43.39
N PRO A 26 -20.68 28.98 44.71
CA PRO A 26 -19.95 30.11 45.29
C PRO A 26 -18.87 29.78 46.34
N ILE A 27 -17.99 30.78 46.45
CA ILE A 27 -16.84 31.02 47.33
C ILE A 27 -17.19 30.96 48.83
N ALA A 28 -16.27 30.46 49.66
CA ALA A 28 -16.14 30.88 51.06
C ALA A 28 -14.66 30.96 51.51
N PHE A 29 -14.38 32.05 52.22
CA PHE A 29 -13.11 32.51 52.78
C PHE A 29 -12.62 31.64 53.95
N ALA A 30 -11.30 31.40 54.03
CA ALA A 30 -10.60 31.27 55.31
C ALA A 30 -9.13 31.72 55.17
N ARG A 31 -8.69 32.54 56.11
CA ARG A 31 -7.40 33.25 56.18
C ARG A 31 -6.43 32.54 57.13
N ARG A 32 -5.13 32.72 56.85
CA ARG A 32 -3.91 32.57 57.69
C ARG A 32 -3.30 31.17 57.84
N ALA A 33 -2.06 30.99 57.39
CA ALA A 33 -0.87 31.13 58.24
C ALA A 33 0.42 31.06 57.39
N CYS A 34 1.48 31.71 57.89
CA CYS A 34 2.79 31.88 57.29
C CYS A 34 3.53 30.55 57.00
N GLY A 35 4.31 30.57 55.93
CA GLY A 35 5.37 29.60 55.68
C GLY A 35 6.17 30.03 54.44
N LEU A 36 7.27 30.76 54.64
CA LEU A 36 8.26 31.01 53.60
C LEU A 36 8.97 29.68 53.30
N GLY A 37 8.41 28.89 52.39
CA GLY A 37 9.07 27.73 51.78
C GLY A 37 9.52 28.11 50.38
N LEU A 38 10.83 28.23 50.16
CA LEU A 38 11.40 28.22 48.82
C LEU A 38 11.12 26.84 48.20
N PHE A 39 10.01 26.72 47.47
CA PHE A 39 9.78 25.61 46.56
C PHE A 39 10.52 25.91 45.26
N THR A 40 11.75 25.40 45.13
CA THR A 40 12.36 25.16 43.82
C THR A 40 11.51 24.11 43.11
N TRP A 41 10.60 24.57 42.25
CA TRP A 41 9.98 23.71 41.24
C TRP A 41 11.06 23.30 40.24
N LEU A 42 11.74 22.19 40.52
CA LEU A 42 12.40 21.43 39.47
C LEU A 42 11.29 20.98 38.53
N PHE A 43 11.11 21.71 37.42
CA PHE A 43 10.45 21.17 36.24
C PHE A 43 11.36 20.05 35.71
N LEU A 44 11.19 18.85 36.27
CA LEU A 44 11.48 17.63 35.56
C LEU A 44 10.53 17.62 34.36
N SER A 45 10.98 18.22 33.26
CA SER A 45 10.45 17.94 31.94
C SER A 45 10.61 16.45 31.75
N THR A 46 9.58 15.68 32.08
CA THR A 46 9.45 14.33 31.56
C THR A 46 9.39 14.51 30.06
N ALA A 47 10.52 14.26 29.39
CA ALA A 47 10.53 14.15 27.95
C ALA A 47 9.44 13.14 27.62
N HIS A 48 8.37 13.59 26.99
CA HIS A 48 7.28 12.71 26.62
C HIS A 48 7.87 11.72 25.62
N ALA A 49 8.07 10.48 26.07
CA ALA A 49 8.56 9.42 25.20
C ALA A 49 7.45 9.15 24.19
N TYR A 50 7.72 9.41 22.92
CA TYR A 50 6.79 9.08 21.85
C TYR A 50 6.66 7.56 21.73
N GLU A 51 5.46 7.09 21.41
CA GLU A 51 5.26 5.69 21.09
C GLU A 51 5.84 5.41 19.70
N ALA A 52 6.72 4.40 19.61
CA ALA A 52 7.33 3.99 18.35
C ALA A 52 6.24 3.65 17.32
N ILE A 53 6.42 4.17 16.10
CA ILE A 53 5.48 3.94 15.00
C ILE A 53 6.02 2.81 14.13
N ASP A 54 5.11 1.95 13.64
CA ASP A 54 5.47 0.87 12.72
C ASP A 54 6.11 1.40 11.42
N LEU A 55 7.27 0.86 11.08
CA LEU A 55 8.04 1.20 9.89
C LEU A 55 7.89 0.16 8.78
N SER A 56 7.05 -0.87 8.95
CA SER A 56 6.87 -1.93 7.96
C SER A 56 6.40 -1.40 6.59
N GLY A 57 5.67 -0.28 6.59
CA GLY A 57 5.27 0.44 5.37
C GLY A 57 6.43 0.94 4.52
N PHE A 58 7.62 1.15 5.10
CA PHE A 58 8.83 1.62 4.43
C PHE A 58 9.77 0.50 3.98
N ARG A 59 9.41 -0.77 4.18
CA ARG A 59 10.30 -1.92 3.93
C ARG A 59 10.93 -1.91 2.54
N ASP A 60 10.17 -1.57 1.49
CA ASP A 60 10.72 -1.55 0.13
C ASP A 60 11.63 -0.35 -0.10
N GLY A 61 11.28 0.81 0.47
CA GLY A 61 12.15 1.99 0.48
C GLY A 61 13.51 1.67 1.10
N ILE A 62 13.50 1.06 2.29
CA ILE A 62 14.68 0.62 3.04
C ILE A 62 15.48 -0.43 2.27
N LYS A 63 14.80 -1.46 1.74
CA LYS A 63 15.43 -2.52 0.97
C LYS A 63 16.12 -1.97 -0.28
N HIS A 64 15.42 -1.15 -1.07
CA HIS A 64 15.98 -0.58 -2.28
C HIS A 64 17.09 0.42 -1.99
N TRP A 65 17.01 1.18 -0.90
CA TRP A 65 18.12 1.99 -0.42
C TRP A 65 19.36 1.12 -0.23
N ASN A 66 19.27 0.07 0.60
CA ASN A 66 20.40 -0.82 0.90
C ASN A 66 20.94 -1.52 -0.35
N ASP A 67 20.08 -2.01 -1.23
CA ASP A 67 20.49 -2.72 -2.44
C ASP A 67 21.16 -1.81 -3.48
N LYS A 68 20.77 -0.53 -3.58
CA LYS A 68 21.24 0.34 -4.67
C LYS A 68 22.30 1.33 -4.23
N TYR A 69 22.10 1.97 -3.09
CA TYR A 69 22.89 3.13 -2.65
C TYR A 69 23.67 2.85 -1.37
N GLY A 70 23.13 2.00 -0.49
CA GLY A 70 23.70 1.70 0.83
C GLY A 70 24.70 0.54 0.87
N ARG A 71 24.91 -0.21 -0.22
CA ARG A 71 25.74 -1.45 -0.22
C ARG A 71 27.13 -1.27 0.39
N ASP A 72 27.76 -0.14 0.09
CA ASP A 72 29.13 0.17 0.51
C ASP A 72 29.17 1.28 1.58
N ARG A 73 28.03 1.53 2.25
CA ARG A 73 27.86 2.59 3.23
C ARG A 73 27.53 2.02 4.61
N ALA A 74 28.05 2.66 5.65
CA ALA A 74 27.74 2.36 7.04
C ALA A 74 26.93 3.50 7.67
N ASP A 75 25.82 3.87 7.02
CA ASP A 75 24.99 5.00 7.45
C ASP A 75 24.29 4.71 8.78
N GLU A 76 24.37 5.67 9.71
CA GLU A 76 23.62 5.62 10.95
C GLU A 76 22.11 5.76 10.74
N ARG A 77 21.33 5.18 11.65
CA ARG A 77 19.87 5.24 11.64
C ARG A 77 19.32 5.74 12.98
N TYR A 78 18.22 6.47 12.92
CA TYR A 78 17.38 6.75 14.07
C TYR A 78 16.70 5.47 14.56
N ALA A 79 16.62 5.29 15.88
CA ALA A 79 15.85 4.21 16.48
C ALA A 79 14.33 4.44 16.28
N PRO A 80 13.49 3.39 16.26
CA PRO A 80 12.05 3.52 15.97
C PRO A 80 11.26 4.45 16.90
N ASP A 81 11.75 4.68 18.13
CA ASP A 81 11.17 5.59 19.12
C ASP A 81 11.57 7.06 18.90
N GLN A 82 12.53 7.35 18.02
CA GLN A 82 12.93 8.70 17.60
C GLN A 82 11.94 9.27 16.55
N VAL A 83 10.67 9.26 16.92
CA VAL A 83 9.51 9.50 16.05
C VAL A 83 9.59 10.84 15.31
N VAL A 84 9.96 11.92 16.02
CA VAL A 84 10.06 13.27 15.47
C VAL A 84 11.22 13.38 14.46
N GLN A 85 12.36 12.75 14.74
CA GLN A 85 13.52 12.78 13.86
C GLN A 85 13.24 12.03 12.55
N ILE A 86 12.59 10.88 12.64
CA ILE A 86 12.15 10.12 11.46
C ILE A 86 11.10 10.93 10.68
N ALA A 87 10.16 11.58 11.35
CA ALA A 87 9.16 12.43 10.70
C ALA A 87 9.78 13.64 9.98
N ASP A 88 10.77 14.29 10.59
CA ASP A 88 11.50 15.41 9.98
C ASP A 88 12.33 14.99 8.77
N ASN A 89 12.91 13.78 8.81
CA ASN A 89 13.50 13.16 7.63
C ASN A 89 12.48 12.97 6.51
N ILE A 90 11.29 12.44 6.81
CA ILE A 90 10.22 12.28 5.82
C ILE A 90 9.83 13.65 5.22
N LEU A 91 9.65 14.68 6.05
CA LEU A 91 9.28 16.02 5.59
C LEU A 91 10.31 16.63 4.63
N THR A 92 11.60 16.38 4.88
CA THR A 92 12.70 16.91 4.06
C THR A 92 12.55 16.56 2.58
N TYR A 93 11.95 15.41 2.27
CA TYR A 93 11.82 14.91 0.90
C TYR A 93 10.40 15.06 0.32
N GLN A 94 9.48 15.74 1.00
CA GLN A 94 8.17 16.03 0.42
C GLN A 94 8.34 17.09 -0.67
N LEU A 95 7.94 16.76 -1.90
CA LEU A 95 8.10 17.64 -3.05
C LEU A 95 7.01 18.71 -3.10
N GLU A 96 7.17 19.69 -3.99
CA GLU A 96 6.23 20.81 -4.16
C GLU A 96 4.81 20.31 -4.48
N ASP A 97 4.70 19.27 -5.30
CA ASP A 97 3.44 18.60 -5.67
C ASP A 97 2.76 17.88 -4.49
N GLY A 98 3.45 17.72 -3.36
CA GLY A 98 2.96 17.09 -2.14
C GLY A 98 3.29 15.61 -2.00
N GLY A 99 3.80 14.96 -3.04
CA GLY A 99 4.20 13.56 -2.99
C GLY A 99 5.64 13.36 -2.51
N TRP A 100 6.10 12.10 -2.56
CA TRP A 100 7.46 11.72 -2.17
C TRP A 100 8.16 10.90 -3.26
N PRO A 101 9.50 11.03 -3.37
CA PRO A 101 10.31 10.11 -4.15
C PRO A 101 10.36 8.72 -3.50
N LYS A 102 10.74 7.72 -4.31
CA LYS A 102 10.91 6.33 -3.85
C LYS A 102 12.32 6.00 -3.39
N ASN A 103 12.45 4.84 -2.75
CA ASN A 103 13.74 4.23 -2.34
C ASN A 103 14.52 5.04 -1.29
N LEU A 104 13.78 5.70 -0.39
CA LEU A 104 14.34 6.37 0.77
C LEU A 104 14.06 5.55 2.03
N ASP A 105 15.09 5.42 2.86
CA ASP A 105 14.98 4.90 4.23
C ASP A 105 14.77 6.11 5.17
N PRO A 106 13.59 6.24 5.81
CA PRO A 106 13.26 7.41 6.61
C PRO A 106 14.09 7.48 7.90
N GLN A 107 14.78 6.39 8.29
CA GLN A 107 15.59 6.36 9.49
C GLN A 107 17.01 6.92 9.28
N LEU A 108 17.46 7.13 8.04
CA LEU A 108 18.84 7.52 7.76
C LEU A 108 19.22 8.87 8.37
N LYS A 109 20.36 8.91 9.06
CA LYS A 109 20.98 10.15 9.52
C LYS A 109 21.94 10.70 8.47
N VAL A 110 21.43 10.95 7.28
CA VAL A 110 22.22 11.43 6.13
C VAL A 110 21.59 12.72 5.60
N SER A 111 22.42 13.73 5.33
CA SER A 111 21.91 15.00 4.83
C SER A 111 21.40 14.89 3.39
N GLU A 112 20.43 15.74 3.02
CA GLU A 112 19.95 15.79 1.63
C GLU A 112 21.09 16.09 0.63
N ALA A 113 22.08 16.91 1.04
CA ALA A 113 23.25 17.23 0.22
C ALA A 113 24.08 15.97 -0.13
N GLU A 114 24.15 14.99 0.77
CA GLU A 114 24.82 13.71 0.54
C GLU A 114 23.96 12.74 -0.27
N LEU A 115 22.63 12.79 -0.13
CA LEU A 115 21.71 11.93 -0.89
C LEU A 115 21.53 12.38 -2.34
N ARG A 116 21.60 13.69 -2.59
CA ARG A 116 21.30 14.28 -3.91
C ARG A 116 22.18 13.74 -5.05
N PRO A 117 23.51 13.58 -4.88
CA PRO A 117 24.35 12.96 -5.90
C PRO A 117 24.01 11.49 -6.18
N LEU A 118 23.48 10.74 -5.20
CA LEU A 118 23.20 9.30 -5.33
C LEU A 118 21.89 9.04 -6.07
N LEU A 119 20.85 9.79 -5.70
CA LEU A 119 19.50 9.59 -6.20
C LEU A 119 19.19 10.47 -7.42
N GLY A 120 19.92 11.57 -7.58
CA GLY A 120 19.80 12.48 -8.72
C GLY A 120 18.36 12.89 -8.99
N ARG A 121 17.91 12.73 -10.24
CA ARG A 121 16.53 13.06 -10.66
C ARG A 121 15.45 12.27 -9.92
N SER A 122 15.78 11.11 -9.33
CA SER A 122 14.80 10.30 -8.59
C SER A 122 14.31 11.02 -7.34
N LEU A 123 15.13 11.90 -6.73
CA LEU A 123 14.69 12.71 -5.59
C LEU A 123 13.70 13.80 -5.98
N SER A 124 13.65 14.19 -7.25
CA SER A 124 12.84 15.31 -7.72
C SER A 124 11.52 14.88 -8.36
N ARG A 125 11.11 13.62 -8.17
CA ARG A 125 9.86 13.11 -8.74
C ARG A 125 9.08 12.27 -7.75
N SER A 126 7.84 12.69 -7.49
CA SER A 126 6.89 11.94 -6.69
C SER A 126 6.41 10.68 -7.39
N THR A 127 6.16 9.63 -6.61
CA THR A 127 5.60 8.37 -7.11
C THR A 127 4.83 7.63 -6.03
N LEU A 128 4.00 6.68 -6.46
CA LEU A 128 3.34 5.70 -5.59
C LEU A 128 4.08 4.35 -5.58
N ASP A 129 4.86 4.08 -6.65
CA ASP A 129 5.72 2.91 -6.80
C ASP A 129 6.64 2.65 -5.60
N ASN A 130 6.96 1.38 -5.35
CA ASN A 130 7.74 0.93 -4.18
C ASN A 130 7.18 1.42 -2.84
N ARG A 131 5.84 1.44 -2.71
CA ARG A 131 5.14 1.88 -1.50
C ARG A 131 5.56 3.29 -1.07
N SER A 132 5.50 4.23 -1.99
CA SER A 132 5.89 5.62 -1.74
C SER A 132 4.65 6.51 -1.60
N THR A 133 4.82 7.65 -0.94
CA THR A 133 3.79 8.64 -0.60
C THR A 133 2.79 8.17 0.47
N TYR A 134 2.09 7.04 0.29
CA TYR A 134 1.04 6.65 1.25
C TYR A 134 1.58 6.19 2.62
N PRO A 135 2.73 5.49 2.77
CA PRO A 135 3.27 5.20 4.09
C PRO A 135 3.78 6.45 4.81
N GLN A 136 4.32 7.42 4.07
CA GLN A 136 4.71 8.73 4.58
C GLN A 136 3.49 9.45 5.17
N ILE A 137 2.36 9.47 4.46
CA ILE A 137 1.10 10.04 4.94
C ILE A 137 0.65 9.36 6.25
N ILE A 138 0.62 8.02 6.29
CA ILE A 138 0.20 7.26 7.47
C ILE A 138 1.10 7.58 8.67
N TYR A 139 2.42 7.53 8.47
CA TYR A 139 3.40 7.81 9.51
C TYR A 139 3.24 9.24 10.05
N LEU A 140 3.18 10.24 9.17
CA LEU A 140 3.04 11.64 9.57
C LEU A 140 1.70 11.94 10.26
N ALA A 141 0.63 11.25 9.89
CA ALA A 141 -0.67 11.36 10.54
C ALA A 141 -0.63 10.81 11.99
N GLN A 142 0.07 9.70 12.21
CA GLN A 142 0.34 9.14 13.54
C GLN A 142 1.26 10.07 14.36
N VAL A 143 2.31 10.63 13.76
CA VAL A 143 3.17 11.62 14.41
C VAL A 143 2.37 12.86 14.82
N TYR A 144 1.51 13.39 13.96
CA TYR A 144 0.64 14.53 14.32
C TYR A 144 -0.29 14.19 15.48
N THR A 145 -0.82 12.96 15.52
CA THR A 145 -1.68 12.51 16.61
C THR A 145 -0.98 12.61 17.97
N GLN A 146 0.29 12.21 18.04
CA GLN A 146 1.10 12.27 19.26
C GLN A 146 1.63 13.68 19.57
N THR A 147 2.06 14.43 18.54
CA THR A 147 2.83 15.67 18.73
C THR A 147 2.00 16.95 18.62
N LYS A 148 0.87 16.90 17.90
CA LYS A 148 0.05 18.06 17.47
C LYS A 148 0.81 19.16 16.71
N GLN A 149 2.01 18.85 16.18
CA GLN A 149 2.79 19.81 15.42
C GLN A 149 2.21 20.02 14.01
N GLN A 150 1.79 21.25 13.72
CA GLN A 150 1.06 21.61 12.50
C GLN A 150 1.81 21.31 11.18
N LYS A 151 3.15 21.23 11.21
CA LYS A 151 3.95 20.87 10.02
C LYS A 151 3.60 19.47 9.48
N TYR A 152 3.31 18.51 10.35
CA TYR A 152 2.98 17.15 9.96
C TYR A 152 1.56 17.07 9.39
N LEU A 153 0.59 17.75 10.01
CA LEU A 153 -0.77 17.89 9.48
C LEU A 153 -0.76 18.45 8.05
N LYS A 154 -0.09 19.59 7.85
CA LYS A 154 -0.01 20.24 6.53
C LYS A 154 0.66 19.35 5.50
N SER A 155 1.65 18.57 5.91
CA SER A 155 2.31 17.61 5.02
C SER A 155 1.39 16.46 4.62
N VAL A 156 0.59 15.92 5.56
CA VAL A 156 -0.42 14.91 5.25
C VAL A 156 -1.46 15.44 4.25
N GLU A 157 -1.99 16.64 4.46
CA GLU A 157 -2.97 17.25 3.54
C GLU A 157 -2.41 17.43 2.14
N ARG A 158 -1.14 17.85 2.02
CA ARG A 158 -0.44 17.94 0.73
C ARG A 158 -0.25 16.58 0.08
N GLY A 159 0.11 15.56 0.85
CA GLY A 159 0.24 14.18 0.36
C GLY A 159 -1.08 13.62 -0.16
N LEU A 160 -2.18 13.82 0.57
CA LEU A 160 -3.52 13.44 0.11
C LEU A 160 -3.92 14.24 -1.14
N GLY A 161 -3.59 15.53 -1.18
CA GLY A 161 -3.78 16.38 -2.36
C GLY A 161 -3.08 15.83 -3.60
N TYR A 162 -1.82 15.40 -3.47
CA TYR A 162 -1.06 14.74 -4.54
C TYR A 162 -1.75 13.47 -5.04
N ILE A 163 -2.10 12.55 -4.14
CA ILE A 163 -2.74 11.28 -4.53
C ILE A 163 -4.07 11.53 -5.26
N LEU A 164 -4.89 12.45 -4.76
CA LEU A 164 -6.17 12.81 -5.38
C LEU A 164 -5.97 13.43 -6.76
N ALA A 165 -4.94 14.27 -6.95
CA ALA A 165 -4.64 14.90 -8.23
C ALA A 165 -4.09 13.90 -9.27
N GLU A 166 -3.38 12.86 -8.83
CA GLU A 166 -2.82 11.85 -9.72
C GLU A 166 -3.83 10.78 -10.19
N GLN A 167 -5.01 10.70 -9.58
CA GLN A 167 -6.01 9.72 -10.01
C GLN A 167 -6.51 10.06 -11.42
N ARG A 168 -6.37 9.13 -12.37
CA ARG A 168 -6.86 9.31 -13.74
C ARG A 168 -8.38 9.24 -13.80
N ALA A 169 -8.96 9.70 -14.90
CA ALA A 169 -10.41 9.68 -15.13
C ALA A 169 -11.02 8.27 -15.04
N SER A 170 -10.25 7.24 -15.38
CA SER A 170 -10.65 5.84 -15.23
C SER A 170 -10.76 5.39 -13.77
N GLY A 171 -10.20 6.13 -12.80
CA GLY A 171 -10.21 5.78 -11.38
C GLY A 171 -8.90 5.16 -10.87
N GLY A 172 -7.94 4.89 -11.75
CA GLY A 172 -6.65 4.28 -11.37
C GLY A 172 -5.50 5.26 -11.20
N TRP A 173 -4.42 4.79 -10.57
CA TRP A 173 -3.14 5.49 -10.46
C TRP A 173 -2.05 4.77 -11.25
N ARG A 174 -1.09 5.56 -11.73
CA ARG A 174 0.05 5.09 -12.51
C ARG A 174 1.19 4.55 -11.65
N GLY A 175 1.93 3.61 -12.23
CA GLY A 175 3.25 3.20 -11.76
C GLY A 175 4.35 4.14 -12.24
N ALA A 176 5.59 3.82 -11.82
CA ALA A 176 6.77 4.54 -12.28
C ALA A 176 7.13 4.20 -13.73
N ASP A 177 6.93 2.95 -14.13
CA ASP A 177 7.42 2.41 -15.41
C ASP A 177 6.44 2.61 -16.58
N VAL A 178 5.13 2.73 -16.30
CA VAL A 178 4.07 2.90 -17.31
C VAL A 178 2.91 3.73 -16.76
N ASP A 179 2.24 4.51 -17.62
CA ASP A 179 1.00 5.22 -17.29
C ASP A 179 -0.20 4.29 -17.52
N ALA A 180 -0.51 3.49 -16.50
CA ALA A 180 -1.53 2.44 -16.52
C ALA A 180 -2.11 2.26 -15.10
N VAL A 181 -3.32 1.69 -14.95
CA VAL A 181 -3.87 1.28 -13.65
C VAL A 181 -2.92 0.25 -13.05
N THR A 182 -2.18 0.60 -12.00
CA THR A 182 -1.02 -0.20 -11.55
C THR A 182 -1.25 -0.85 -10.18
N TYR A 183 -1.28 -2.18 -10.13
CA TYR A 183 -1.30 -2.97 -8.89
C TYR A 183 0.09 -3.42 -8.44
N ASN A 184 1.07 -3.44 -9.36
CA ASN A 184 2.47 -3.72 -9.04
C ASN A 184 2.94 -2.87 -7.85
N ASP A 185 3.71 -3.50 -6.97
CA ASP A 185 4.27 -2.90 -5.75
C ASP A 185 3.24 -2.22 -4.83
N ASP A 186 1.98 -2.68 -4.87
CA ASP A 186 0.82 -2.17 -4.11
C ASP A 186 0.44 -0.72 -4.42
N VAL A 187 0.72 -0.20 -5.63
CA VAL A 187 0.36 1.19 -6.00
C VAL A 187 -1.12 1.49 -5.78
N MET A 188 -2.03 0.74 -6.43
CA MET A 188 -3.47 0.88 -6.21
C MET A 188 -3.84 0.49 -4.76
N LEU A 189 -3.40 -0.68 -4.30
CA LEU A 189 -3.89 -1.26 -3.04
C LEU A 189 -3.47 -0.46 -1.80
N GLY A 190 -2.28 0.12 -1.79
CA GLY A 190 -1.79 0.97 -0.72
C GLY A 190 -2.61 2.26 -0.59
N VAL A 191 -2.89 2.92 -1.73
CA VAL A 191 -3.77 4.09 -1.76
C VAL A 191 -5.20 3.73 -1.33
N MET A 192 -5.75 2.64 -1.87
CA MET A 192 -7.11 2.21 -1.55
C MET A 192 -7.27 1.87 -0.06
N ARG A 193 -6.27 1.25 0.58
CA ARG A 193 -6.28 0.99 2.02
C ARG A 193 -6.17 2.27 2.85
N LEU A 194 -5.27 3.20 2.48
CA LEU A 194 -5.18 4.52 3.10
C LEU A 194 -6.55 5.23 3.06
N PHE A 195 -7.18 5.27 1.90
CA PHE A 195 -8.47 5.94 1.73
C PHE A 195 -9.61 5.25 2.48
N ARG A 196 -9.60 3.92 2.52
CA ARG A 196 -10.54 3.15 3.34
C ARG A 196 -10.36 3.46 4.83
N ASP A 197 -9.13 3.54 5.31
CA ASP A 197 -8.84 3.81 6.73
C ASP A 197 -9.28 5.23 7.13
N ILE A 198 -9.12 6.21 6.22
CA ILE A 198 -9.69 7.55 6.37
C ILE A 198 -11.23 7.49 6.45
N ASN A 199 -11.88 6.75 5.54
CA ASN A 199 -13.34 6.60 5.53
C ASN A 199 -13.89 5.88 6.76
N ARG A 200 -13.13 4.91 7.32
CA ARG A 200 -13.46 4.21 8.57
C ARG A 200 -13.24 5.06 9.82
N GLY A 201 -12.66 6.26 9.71
CA GLY A 201 -12.39 7.12 10.85
C GLY A 201 -11.33 6.55 11.79
N VAL A 202 -10.30 5.90 11.25
CA VAL A 202 -9.14 5.47 12.05
C VAL A 202 -8.54 6.69 12.76
N ASP A 203 -8.24 6.53 14.06
CA ASP A 203 -7.98 7.65 15.00
C ASP A 203 -6.99 8.70 14.49
N HIS A 204 -5.91 8.27 13.84
CA HIS A 204 -4.88 9.18 13.35
C HIS A 204 -5.28 10.00 12.11
N PHE A 205 -6.48 9.79 11.58
CA PHE A 205 -7.09 10.60 10.52
C PHE A 205 -8.31 11.40 11.00
N ASN A 206 -8.68 11.30 12.29
CA ASN A 206 -9.95 11.87 12.77
C ASN A 206 -10.04 13.40 12.69
N TRP A 207 -8.91 14.08 12.57
CA TRP A 207 -8.79 15.52 12.44
C TRP A 207 -8.92 16.04 10.99
N LEU A 208 -8.99 15.15 9.98
CA LEU A 208 -9.16 15.57 8.59
C LEU A 208 -10.52 16.25 8.38
N ASP A 209 -10.49 17.36 7.62
CA ASP A 209 -11.68 18.08 7.17
C ASP A 209 -12.67 17.17 6.42
N GLU A 210 -13.96 17.46 6.60
CA GLU A 210 -15.06 16.71 5.99
C GLU A 210 -15.05 16.80 4.46
N GLY A 211 -14.73 17.97 3.90
CA GLY A 211 -14.61 18.13 2.44
C GLY A 211 -13.50 17.25 1.84
N LEU A 212 -12.36 17.15 2.52
CA LEU A 212 -11.27 16.24 2.12
C LEU A 212 -11.69 14.77 2.23
N ARG A 213 -12.37 14.38 3.32
CA ARG A 213 -12.91 13.02 3.48
C ARG A 213 -13.89 12.64 2.37
N GLN A 214 -14.78 13.54 1.96
CA GLN A 214 -15.71 13.30 0.86
C GLN A 214 -14.98 13.08 -0.47
N ARG A 215 -13.93 13.86 -0.76
CA ARG A 215 -13.10 13.68 -1.96
C ARG A 215 -12.36 12.35 -1.95
N VAL A 216 -11.81 11.95 -0.79
CA VAL A 216 -11.18 10.65 -0.57
C VAL A 216 -12.17 9.52 -0.81
N SER A 217 -13.38 9.63 -0.26
CA SER A 217 -14.43 8.63 -0.44
C SER A 217 -14.86 8.47 -1.90
N ALA A 218 -15.10 9.58 -2.60
CA ALA A 218 -15.42 9.56 -4.02
C ALA A 218 -14.26 8.98 -4.87
N SER A 219 -13.02 9.25 -4.49
CA SER A 219 -11.84 8.69 -5.15
C SER A 219 -11.70 7.18 -4.94
N LEU A 220 -11.92 6.71 -3.72
CA LEU A 220 -11.92 5.28 -3.39
C LEU A 220 -13.00 4.52 -4.17
N ALA A 221 -14.21 5.08 -4.29
CA ALA A 221 -15.29 4.46 -5.05
C ALA A 221 -14.88 4.22 -6.52
N ARG A 222 -14.29 5.22 -7.18
CA ARG A 222 -13.76 5.07 -8.55
C ARG A 222 -12.61 4.06 -8.64
N ALA A 223 -11.76 3.98 -7.63
CA ALA A 223 -10.67 3.00 -7.58
C ALA A 223 -11.19 1.56 -7.44
N ILE A 224 -12.28 1.34 -6.70
CA ILE A 224 -12.95 0.04 -6.61
C ILE A 224 -13.59 -0.29 -7.96
N GLU A 225 -14.30 0.65 -8.58
CA GLU A 225 -14.94 0.46 -9.89
C GLU A 225 -13.93 0.04 -10.96
N VAL A 226 -12.81 0.77 -11.11
CA VAL A 226 -11.78 0.41 -12.10
C VAL A 226 -11.17 -0.95 -11.80
N THR A 227 -11.06 -1.33 -10.52
CA THR A 227 -10.55 -2.64 -10.14
C THR A 227 -11.46 -3.76 -10.59
N LEU A 228 -12.79 -3.60 -10.48
CA LEU A 228 -13.74 -4.57 -11.01
C LEU A 228 -13.68 -4.65 -12.54
N ARG A 229 -13.53 -3.51 -13.23
CA ARG A 229 -13.41 -3.44 -14.69
C ARG A 229 -12.12 -4.07 -15.23
N CYS A 230 -11.03 -4.02 -14.46
CA CYS A 230 -9.76 -4.65 -14.80
C CYS A 230 -9.76 -6.17 -14.60
N GLN A 231 -10.82 -6.78 -14.05
CA GLN A 231 -10.84 -8.23 -13.88
C GLN A 231 -10.88 -8.91 -15.25
N VAL A 232 -9.86 -9.71 -15.55
CA VAL A 232 -9.69 -10.34 -16.86
C VAL A 232 -10.79 -11.36 -17.10
N VAL A 233 -11.41 -11.31 -18.28
CA VAL A 233 -12.44 -12.25 -18.71
C VAL A 233 -11.91 -13.07 -19.88
N VAL A 234 -11.95 -14.39 -19.76
CA VAL A 234 -11.53 -15.34 -20.80
C VAL A 234 -12.73 -16.23 -21.12
N ASP A 235 -13.15 -16.28 -22.38
CA ASP A 235 -14.32 -17.05 -22.83
C ASP A 235 -15.58 -16.82 -21.99
N GLY A 236 -15.82 -15.56 -21.59
CA GLY A 236 -16.96 -15.15 -20.77
C GLY A 236 -16.83 -15.45 -19.27
N VAL A 237 -15.70 -16.02 -18.83
CA VAL A 237 -15.44 -16.36 -17.43
C VAL A 237 -14.49 -15.35 -16.80
N LYS A 238 -14.93 -14.71 -15.71
CA LYS A 238 -14.06 -13.86 -14.88
C LYS A 238 -12.91 -14.68 -14.28
N THR A 239 -11.73 -14.11 -14.29
CA THR A 239 -10.50 -14.71 -13.76
C THR A 239 -9.93 -13.82 -12.67
N ALA A 240 -8.75 -13.26 -12.88
CA ALA A 240 -7.95 -12.52 -11.95
C ALA A 240 -7.44 -11.23 -12.63
N TRP A 241 -6.33 -10.64 -12.16
CA TRP A 241 -5.82 -9.36 -12.63
C TRP A 241 -4.34 -9.47 -13.03
N GLY A 242 -3.91 -8.57 -13.89
CA GLY A 242 -2.51 -8.33 -14.18
C GLY A 242 -1.85 -7.37 -13.20
N GLN A 243 -0.55 -7.16 -13.37
CA GLN A 243 0.19 -6.17 -12.58
C GLN A 243 -0.22 -4.73 -12.92
N GLN A 244 -0.56 -4.48 -14.19
CA GLN A 244 -0.99 -3.19 -14.69
C GLN A 244 -2.00 -3.38 -15.83
N HIS A 245 -2.94 -2.45 -15.93
CA HIS A 245 -4.02 -2.47 -16.91
C HIS A 245 -4.16 -1.14 -17.63
N SER A 246 -4.54 -1.19 -18.90
CA SER A 246 -4.85 0.01 -19.68
C SER A 246 -5.90 0.87 -18.98
N HIS A 247 -5.72 2.19 -18.97
CA HIS A 247 -6.74 3.12 -18.50
C HIS A 247 -7.96 3.18 -19.44
N ASP A 248 -7.81 2.73 -20.68
CA ASP A 248 -8.84 2.83 -21.73
C ASP A 248 -9.57 1.49 -21.94
N THR A 249 -8.81 0.40 -22.07
CA THR A 249 -9.36 -0.94 -22.38
C THR A 249 -9.53 -1.83 -21.16
N PHE A 250 -8.88 -1.50 -20.03
CA PHE A 250 -8.80 -2.32 -18.82
C PHE A 250 -8.13 -3.69 -19.00
N GLU A 251 -7.55 -3.96 -20.16
CA GLU A 251 -6.78 -5.18 -20.42
C GLU A 251 -5.40 -5.08 -19.76
N PRO A 252 -4.78 -6.22 -19.37
CA PRO A 252 -3.40 -6.24 -18.89
C PRO A 252 -2.45 -5.62 -19.92
N VAL A 253 -1.50 -4.81 -19.46
CA VAL A 253 -0.49 -4.17 -20.32
C VAL A 253 0.93 -4.46 -19.85
N LYS A 254 1.89 -4.24 -20.75
CA LYS A 254 3.32 -4.35 -20.44
C LYS A 254 3.76 -3.18 -19.55
N ALA A 255 4.70 -3.44 -18.65
CA ALA A 255 5.51 -2.38 -18.01
C ALA A 255 6.95 -2.44 -18.49
N ARG A 256 7.85 -3.06 -17.72
CA ARG A 256 9.25 -3.25 -18.11
C ARG A 256 9.37 -4.30 -19.21
N SER A 257 10.55 -4.39 -19.84
CA SER A 257 10.78 -5.32 -20.96
C SER A 257 10.42 -6.78 -20.64
N TYR A 258 10.61 -7.19 -19.38
CA TYR A 258 10.37 -8.53 -18.84
C TYR A 258 9.03 -8.69 -18.08
N GLU A 259 8.13 -7.71 -18.17
CA GLU A 259 6.83 -7.70 -17.48
C GLU A 259 5.73 -7.55 -18.52
N LEU A 260 5.46 -8.66 -19.21
CA LEU A 260 4.52 -8.73 -20.33
C LEU A 260 3.06 -8.73 -19.84
N PRO A 261 2.08 -8.41 -20.71
CA PRO A 261 0.66 -8.59 -20.42
C PRO A 261 0.37 -10.03 -19.95
N ALA A 262 -0.23 -10.16 -18.78
CA ALA A 262 -0.44 -11.44 -18.11
C ALA A 262 -1.45 -11.31 -16.97
N ILE A 263 -2.01 -12.45 -16.57
CA ILE A 263 -2.67 -12.59 -15.26
C ILE A 263 -1.58 -12.89 -14.22
N CYS A 264 -1.62 -12.20 -13.07
CA CYS A 264 -0.54 -12.16 -12.10
C CYS A 264 -1.00 -12.62 -10.71
N SER A 265 -0.40 -13.70 -10.21
CA SER A 265 -0.90 -14.40 -9.02
C SER A 265 -0.77 -13.61 -7.71
N ALA A 266 0.36 -12.92 -7.50
CA ALA A 266 0.61 -12.17 -6.27
C ALA A 266 -0.28 -10.93 -6.17
N GLU A 267 -0.35 -10.15 -7.23
CA GLU A 267 -1.14 -8.92 -7.33
C GLU A 267 -2.63 -9.24 -7.24
N SER A 268 -3.08 -10.30 -7.92
CA SER A 268 -4.46 -10.79 -7.80
C SER A 268 -4.81 -11.22 -6.38
N SER A 269 -3.89 -11.89 -5.68
CA SER A 269 -4.09 -12.24 -4.27
C SER A 269 -4.22 -10.99 -3.39
N GLY A 270 -3.43 -9.94 -3.67
CA GLY A 270 -3.54 -8.65 -2.99
C GLY A 270 -4.89 -7.97 -3.22
N ILE A 271 -5.37 -7.96 -4.46
CA ILE A 271 -6.68 -7.40 -4.85
C ILE A 271 -7.81 -8.16 -4.16
N LEU A 272 -7.77 -9.50 -4.19
CA LEU A 272 -8.77 -10.33 -3.54
C LEU A 272 -8.85 -10.07 -2.03
N ARG A 273 -7.70 -9.94 -1.35
CA ARG A 273 -7.68 -9.54 0.07
C ARG A 273 -8.32 -8.18 0.29
N PHE A 274 -7.96 -7.19 -0.53
CA PHE A 274 -8.56 -5.86 -0.43
C PHE A 274 -10.09 -5.90 -0.63
N LEU A 275 -10.58 -6.58 -1.66
CA LEU A 275 -12.02 -6.70 -1.90
C LEU A 275 -12.74 -7.41 -0.74
N MET A 276 -12.09 -8.41 -0.14
CA MET A 276 -12.58 -9.07 1.08
C MET A 276 -12.48 -8.19 2.34
N GLU A 277 -11.77 -7.08 2.31
CA GLU A 277 -11.74 -6.09 3.39
C GLU A 277 -12.94 -5.13 3.34
N ILE A 278 -13.72 -5.12 2.25
CA ILE A 278 -14.93 -4.30 2.10
C ILE A 278 -16.07 -4.88 2.95
N GLU A 279 -16.68 -4.03 3.77
CA GLU A 279 -17.88 -4.35 4.55
C GLU A 279 -19.12 -4.31 3.65
N ASP A 280 -20.05 -5.24 3.88
CA ASP A 280 -21.28 -5.41 3.10
C ASP A 280 -21.07 -5.31 1.58
N PRO A 281 -20.19 -6.16 1.01
CA PRO A 281 -19.80 -6.05 -0.39
C PRO A 281 -20.99 -6.28 -1.32
N LEU A 282 -21.11 -5.42 -2.34
CA LEU A 282 -22.13 -5.58 -3.39
C LEU A 282 -22.00 -6.93 -4.11
N PRO A 283 -23.08 -7.47 -4.71
CA PRO A 283 -23.05 -8.75 -5.41
C PRO A 283 -21.97 -8.86 -6.49
N GLU A 284 -21.65 -7.76 -7.17
CA GLU A 284 -20.57 -7.73 -8.17
C GLU A 284 -19.18 -7.94 -7.55
N ILE A 285 -18.93 -7.38 -6.35
CA ILE A 285 -17.68 -7.57 -5.60
C ILE A 285 -17.59 -9.03 -5.12
N VAL A 286 -18.69 -9.58 -4.61
CA VAL A 286 -18.77 -11.00 -4.23
C VAL A 286 -18.44 -11.91 -5.42
N SER A 287 -19.07 -11.68 -6.57
CA SER A 287 -18.81 -12.43 -7.80
C SER A 287 -17.35 -12.29 -8.26
N ALA A 288 -16.77 -11.09 -8.18
CA ALA A 288 -15.36 -10.86 -8.52
C ALA A 288 -14.42 -11.64 -7.60
N ILE A 289 -14.69 -11.64 -6.29
CA ILE A 289 -13.92 -12.41 -5.30
C ILE A 289 -13.99 -13.90 -5.59
N GLU A 290 -15.19 -14.46 -5.75
CA GLU A 290 -15.38 -15.89 -5.96
C GLU A 290 -14.72 -16.37 -7.26
N ALA A 291 -14.84 -15.59 -8.35
CA ALA A 291 -14.18 -15.89 -9.62
C ALA A 291 -12.65 -15.85 -9.52
N GLY A 292 -12.10 -14.83 -8.84
CA GLY A 292 -10.65 -14.71 -8.66
C GLY A 292 -10.07 -15.79 -7.75
N VAL A 293 -10.77 -16.16 -6.68
CA VAL A 293 -10.37 -17.28 -5.82
C VAL A 293 -10.40 -18.60 -6.60
N ALA A 294 -11.44 -18.83 -7.40
CA ALA A 294 -11.51 -20.01 -8.25
C ALA A 294 -10.35 -20.05 -9.29
N TRP A 295 -9.94 -18.90 -9.83
CA TRP A 295 -8.76 -18.83 -10.70
C TRP A 295 -7.47 -19.14 -9.94
N ILE A 296 -7.26 -18.57 -8.75
CA ILE A 296 -6.09 -18.84 -7.91
C ILE A 296 -5.97 -20.34 -7.60
N GLU A 297 -7.08 -21.00 -7.28
CA GLU A 297 -7.09 -22.45 -7.03
C GLU A 297 -6.70 -23.25 -8.28
N ARG A 298 -7.22 -22.89 -9.47
CA ARG A 298 -6.86 -23.55 -10.75
C ARG A 298 -5.42 -23.28 -11.19
N ALA A 299 -4.86 -22.12 -10.85
CA ALA A 299 -3.50 -21.73 -11.23
C ALA A 299 -2.40 -22.39 -10.36
N LYS A 300 -2.79 -23.20 -9.37
CA LYS A 300 -1.90 -23.87 -8.43
C LYS A 300 -0.89 -24.78 -9.14
N ILE A 301 0.38 -24.68 -8.78
CA ILE A 301 1.45 -25.59 -9.20
C ILE A 301 1.88 -26.42 -8.00
N SER A 302 1.80 -27.74 -8.14
CA SER A 302 2.15 -28.71 -7.10
C SER A 302 3.34 -29.57 -7.51
N GLY A 303 3.99 -30.23 -6.55
CA GLY A 303 5.05 -31.20 -6.82
C GLY A 303 6.42 -30.60 -7.16
N ILE A 304 6.59 -29.28 -7.02
CA ILE A 304 7.87 -28.60 -7.25
C ILE A 304 8.20 -27.64 -6.11
N ARG A 305 9.49 -27.40 -5.91
CA ARG A 305 10.03 -26.37 -5.02
C ARG A 305 11.10 -25.54 -5.73
N ILE A 306 11.23 -24.26 -5.37
CA ILE A 306 12.37 -23.44 -5.75
C ILE A 306 13.48 -23.62 -4.71
N LYS A 307 14.65 -24.08 -5.16
CA LYS A 307 15.82 -24.28 -4.32
C LYS A 307 16.92 -23.30 -4.72
N ASP A 308 17.56 -22.70 -3.72
CA ASP A 308 18.80 -21.95 -3.91
C ASP A 308 19.99 -22.92 -3.93
N ILE A 309 20.87 -22.77 -4.92
CA ILE A 309 22.16 -23.46 -5.01
C ILE A 309 23.28 -22.44 -4.93
N GLU A 310 24.36 -22.75 -4.21
CA GLU A 310 25.51 -21.86 -4.09
C GLU A 310 26.28 -21.78 -5.41
N ILE A 311 26.75 -20.58 -5.75
CA ILE A 311 27.60 -20.31 -6.92
C ILE A 311 28.65 -19.25 -6.56
N ASP A 312 29.71 -19.15 -7.37
CA ASP A 312 30.66 -18.05 -7.25
C ASP A 312 29.93 -16.69 -7.36
N PRO A 313 30.31 -15.68 -6.56
CA PRO A 313 29.64 -14.38 -6.57
C PRO A 313 29.64 -13.73 -7.96
N VAL A 314 28.45 -13.42 -8.47
CA VAL A 314 28.27 -12.67 -9.73
C VAL A 314 27.67 -11.31 -9.44
N ARG A 315 28.38 -10.25 -9.85
CA ARG A 315 27.93 -8.86 -9.69
C ARG A 315 27.18 -8.38 -10.91
N PHE A 316 25.91 -8.01 -10.72
CA PHE A 316 25.10 -7.31 -11.71
C PHE A 316 24.91 -5.84 -11.32
N HIS A 317 24.32 -5.05 -12.24
CA HIS A 317 24.07 -3.63 -12.00
C HIS A 317 23.22 -3.39 -10.73
N ASN A 318 22.12 -4.13 -10.58
CA ASN A 318 21.14 -3.90 -9.51
C ASN A 318 21.31 -4.79 -8.28
N HIS A 319 22.11 -5.86 -8.35
CA HIS A 319 22.32 -6.77 -7.23
C HIS A 319 23.59 -7.61 -7.43
N THR A 320 24.09 -8.20 -6.34
CA THR A 320 25.09 -9.27 -6.39
C THR A 320 24.40 -10.55 -5.97
N THR A 321 24.68 -11.67 -6.64
CA THR A 321 24.17 -12.97 -6.24
C THR A 321 25.30 -13.93 -5.92
N THR A 322 25.16 -14.68 -4.83
CA THR A 322 26.03 -15.80 -4.42
C THR A 322 25.30 -17.14 -4.55
N ARG A 323 24.13 -17.12 -5.18
CA ARG A 323 23.24 -18.26 -5.36
C ARG A 323 22.56 -18.22 -6.72
N ASP A 324 22.20 -19.38 -7.23
CA ASP A 324 21.26 -19.55 -8.33
C ASP A 324 19.96 -20.18 -7.83
N ARG A 325 18.87 -20.01 -8.59
CA ARG A 325 17.55 -20.58 -8.28
C ARG A 325 17.16 -21.62 -9.29
N VAL A 326 16.89 -22.82 -8.81
CA VAL A 326 16.47 -23.97 -9.63
C VAL A 326 15.13 -24.51 -9.18
N VAL A 327 14.38 -25.07 -10.12
CA VAL A 327 13.19 -25.86 -9.83
C VAL A 327 13.65 -27.29 -9.54
N VAL A 328 13.17 -27.86 -8.44
CA VAL A 328 13.37 -29.27 -8.09
C VAL A 328 12.02 -29.95 -7.89
N GLU A 329 11.94 -31.22 -8.26
CA GLU A 329 10.77 -32.05 -7.93
C GLU A 329 10.71 -32.28 -6.42
N ASP A 330 9.53 -32.05 -5.86
CA ASP A 330 9.22 -32.26 -4.44
C ASP A 330 7.70 -32.50 -4.32
N PRO A 331 7.25 -33.77 -4.41
CA PRO A 331 5.83 -34.11 -4.31
C PRO A 331 5.15 -33.65 -3.01
N GLY A 332 5.93 -33.41 -1.94
CA GLY A 332 5.44 -32.93 -0.65
C GLY A 332 5.57 -31.42 -0.46
N ALA A 333 6.03 -30.68 -1.47
CA ALA A 333 6.13 -29.23 -1.38
C ALA A 333 4.74 -28.58 -1.22
N PRO A 334 4.63 -27.53 -0.39
CA PRO A 334 3.46 -26.67 -0.43
C PRO A 334 3.22 -26.11 -1.84
N PRO A 335 1.97 -25.85 -2.22
CA PRO A 335 1.69 -25.30 -3.54
C PRO A 335 2.38 -23.97 -3.79
N ILE A 336 2.71 -23.73 -5.05
CA ILE A 336 3.36 -22.50 -5.52
C ILE A 336 2.63 -21.99 -6.76
N TRP A 337 2.80 -20.70 -7.06
CA TRP A 337 2.26 -20.08 -8.26
C TRP A 337 3.40 -19.40 -9.02
N ALA A 338 3.37 -19.50 -10.34
CA ALA A 338 4.18 -18.61 -11.17
C ALA A 338 3.69 -17.17 -11.01
N ARG A 339 4.58 -16.21 -11.25
CA ARG A 339 4.21 -14.79 -11.23
C ARG A 339 3.28 -14.44 -12.38
N TYR A 340 3.52 -15.00 -13.57
CA TYR A 340 2.80 -14.67 -14.79
C TYR A 340 2.14 -15.89 -15.42
N TYR A 341 0.90 -15.70 -15.86
CA TYR A 341 0.13 -16.65 -16.65
C TYR A 341 -0.34 -15.96 -17.93
N GLU A 342 -0.26 -16.67 -19.05
CA GLU A 342 -0.83 -16.20 -20.31
C GLU A 342 -2.34 -15.98 -20.15
N VAL A 343 -2.85 -14.89 -20.71
CA VAL A 343 -4.26 -14.52 -20.59
C VAL A 343 -5.16 -15.63 -21.16
N ASP A 344 -4.85 -16.12 -22.36
CA ASP A 344 -5.75 -17.04 -23.08
C ASP A 344 -5.63 -18.48 -22.57
N THR A 345 -4.41 -18.97 -22.34
CA THR A 345 -4.16 -20.40 -22.07
C THR A 345 -4.01 -20.73 -20.59
N ASN A 346 -3.90 -19.70 -19.75
CA ASN A 346 -3.51 -19.83 -18.35
C ASN A 346 -2.18 -20.58 -18.12
N ARG A 347 -1.29 -20.60 -19.12
CA ARG A 347 0.00 -21.27 -19.00
C ARG A 347 0.99 -20.39 -18.23
N PRO A 348 1.68 -20.91 -17.21
CA PRO A 348 2.80 -20.22 -16.57
C PRO A 348 3.88 -19.83 -17.59
N PHE A 349 4.41 -18.62 -17.49
CA PHE A 349 5.56 -18.20 -18.29
C PHE A 349 6.53 -17.30 -17.51
N PHE A 350 7.71 -17.13 -18.08
CA PHE A 350 8.78 -16.27 -17.58
C PHE A 350 9.29 -15.36 -18.69
N CYS A 351 10.12 -14.38 -18.35
CA CYS A 351 10.65 -13.46 -19.35
C CYS A 351 12.07 -13.00 -19.03
N ASN A 352 12.88 -12.89 -20.07
CA ASN A 352 14.22 -12.35 -19.97
C ASN A 352 14.23 -10.82 -20.18
N ARG A 353 15.35 -10.18 -19.83
CA ARG A 353 15.49 -8.71 -19.93
C ARG A 353 15.36 -8.17 -21.36
N ASP A 354 15.61 -9.02 -22.36
CA ASP A 354 15.38 -8.75 -23.79
C ASP A 354 13.91 -8.83 -24.22
N GLY A 355 12.99 -9.19 -23.30
CA GLY A 355 11.56 -9.34 -23.57
C GLY A 355 11.18 -10.68 -24.17
N ILE A 356 12.10 -11.64 -24.25
CA ILE A 356 11.82 -12.98 -24.76
C ILE A 356 11.08 -13.78 -23.69
N LYS A 357 9.87 -14.23 -24.02
CA LYS A 357 9.07 -15.16 -23.23
C LYS A 357 9.72 -16.56 -23.25
N VAL A 358 9.83 -17.19 -22.08
CA VAL A 358 10.34 -18.56 -21.91
C VAL A 358 9.43 -19.33 -20.93
N TYR A 359 9.54 -20.66 -20.87
CA TYR A 359 8.54 -21.51 -20.17
C TYR A 359 9.10 -22.35 -19.02
N SER A 360 10.38 -22.21 -18.72
CA SER A 360 10.99 -22.77 -17.52
C SER A 360 11.91 -21.75 -16.83
N LEU A 361 12.09 -21.90 -15.52
CA LEU A 361 13.02 -21.06 -14.77
C LEU A 361 14.46 -21.23 -15.27
N ALA A 362 14.83 -22.41 -15.75
CA ALA A 362 16.17 -22.70 -16.27
C ALA A 362 16.53 -21.84 -17.50
N GLU A 363 15.53 -21.47 -18.31
CA GLU A 363 15.70 -20.60 -19.48
C GLU A 363 15.79 -19.10 -19.12
N VAL A 364 15.46 -18.73 -17.88
CA VAL A 364 15.62 -17.35 -17.40
C VAL A 364 17.09 -17.09 -17.11
N LYS A 365 17.69 -16.09 -17.76
CA LYS A 365 19.09 -15.69 -17.56
C LYS A 365 19.38 -15.41 -16.09
N LEU A 366 20.54 -15.83 -15.60
CA LEU A 366 20.96 -15.79 -14.19
C LEU A 366 20.64 -14.44 -13.49
N GLU A 367 20.89 -13.32 -14.17
CA GLU A 367 20.60 -11.98 -13.67
C GLU A 367 19.13 -11.78 -13.29
N ARG A 368 18.20 -12.19 -14.16
CA ARG A 368 16.76 -12.10 -13.89
C ARG A 368 16.27 -13.22 -12.99
N ARG A 369 16.84 -14.42 -13.11
CA ARG A 369 16.47 -15.60 -12.31
C ARG A 369 16.71 -15.38 -10.82
N THR A 370 17.80 -14.69 -10.48
CA THR A 370 18.20 -14.41 -9.09
C THR A 370 17.71 -13.04 -8.58
N GLY A 371 17.55 -12.07 -9.48
CA GLY A 371 17.15 -10.70 -9.13
C GLY A 371 15.64 -10.44 -9.14
N TYR A 372 14.82 -11.44 -9.46
CA TYR A 372 13.36 -11.28 -9.59
C TYR A 372 12.60 -12.49 -9.06
N GLY A 373 11.46 -12.24 -8.40
CA GLY A 373 10.58 -13.30 -7.90
C GLY A 373 9.68 -13.82 -9.01
N TRP A 374 10.02 -14.98 -9.57
CA TRP A 374 9.26 -15.64 -10.65
C TRP A 374 8.18 -16.60 -10.16
N TYR A 375 8.29 -17.00 -8.89
CA TYR A 375 7.31 -17.82 -8.21
C TYR A 375 6.99 -17.23 -6.84
N THR A 376 5.82 -17.55 -6.31
CA THR A 376 5.33 -17.05 -5.03
C THR A 376 4.43 -18.07 -4.34
N GLY A 377 4.55 -18.16 -3.02
CA GLY A 377 3.61 -18.88 -2.15
C GLY A 377 2.55 -17.96 -1.52
N SER A 378 2.54 -16.67 -1.85
CA SER A 378 1.60 -15.69 -1.27
C SER A 378 0.11 -16.02 -1.44
N PRO A 379 -0.34 -16.76 -2.48
CA PRO A 379 -1.74 -17.15 -2.60
C PRO A 379 -2.19 -18.25 -1.63
N SER A 380 -1.29 -19.04 -1.02
CA SER A 380 -1.72 -20.13 -0.12
C SER A 380 -2.57 -19.62 1.04
N ARG A 381 -2.11 -18.55 1.72
CA ARG A 381 -2.87 -17.95 2.83
C ARG A 381 -4.24 -17.43 2.38
N LEU A 382 -4.34 -16.92 1.15
CA LEU A 382 -5.62 -16.44 0.60
C LEU A 382 -6.65 -17.58 0.61
N LEU A 383 -6.25 -18.76 0.12
CA LEU A 383 -7.10 -19.93 0.00
C LEU A 383 -7.38 -20.58 1.35
N ASP A 384 -6.35 -20.70 2.20
CA ASP A 384 -6.41 -21.50 3.42
C ASP A 384 -7.03 -20.74 4.60
N VAL A 385 -6.92 -19.40 4.60
CA VAL A 385 -7.27 -18.57 5.77
C VAL A 385 -8.20 -17.43 5.37
N ASP A 386 -7.78 -16.57 4.45
CA ASP A 386 -8.44 -15.28 4.25
C ASP A 386 -9.84 -15.46 3.63
N TYR A 387 -9.98 -16.30 2.60
CA TYR A 387 -11.25 -16.56 1.92
C TYR A 387 -12.26 -17.37 2.76
N PRO A 388 -11.89 -18.47 3.43
CA PRO A 388 -12.81 -19.15 4.35
C PRO A 388 -13.34 -18.24 5.46
N ALA A 389 -12.47 -17.41 6.05
CA ALA A 389 -12.87 -16.44 7.08
C ALA A 389 -13.85 -15.39 6.52
N TRP A 390 -13.60 -14.90 5.29
CA TRP A 390 -14.51 -13.98 4.60
C TRP A 390 -15.88 -14.61 4.33
N LYS A 391 -15.93 -15.83 3.79
CA LYS A 391 -17.20 -16.56 3.53
C LYS A 391 -18.01 -16.74 4.82
N ALA A 392 -17.36 -17.14 5.91
CA ALA A 392 -18.02 -17.30 7.20
C ALA A 392 -18.66 -15.97 7.69
N ARG A 393 -17.94 -14.85 7.54
CA ARG A 393 -18.44 -13.52 7.91
C ARG A 393 -19.65 -13.09 7.07
N CYS A 394 -19.62 -13.31 5.76
CA CYS A 394 -20.74 -12.98 4.87
C CYS A 394 -22.00 -13.82 5.20
N GLN A 395 -21.82 -15.08 5.60
CA GLN A 395 -22.93 -15.95 6.02
C GLN A 395 -23.55 -15.51 7.35
N SER A 396 -22.72 -15.08 8.32
CA SER A 396 -23.22 -14.61 9.62
C SER A 396 -23.92 -13.25 9.57
N GLY A 397 -23.57 -12.38 8.61
CA GLY A 397 -24.23 -11.08 8.43
C GLY A 397 -25.52 -11.13 7.59
N SER A 398 -25.87 -12.30 7.03
CA SER A 398 -27.12 -12.52 6.29
C SER A 398 -28.22 -13.17 7.15
N MET A 399 -27.95 -13.40 8.45
CA MET A 399 -28.91 -13.79 9.48
C MET A 399 -29.19 -12.59 10.37
#